data_AF-A0A376ZLS9-F1
#
_entry.id   AF-A0A376ZLS9-F1
#
_cell.length_a   1.000
_cell.length_b   1.000
_cell.length_c   1.000
_cell.angle_alpha   90.00
_cell.angle_beta   90.00
_cell.angle_gamma   90.00
#
_symmetry.space_group_name_H-M   'P 1'
#
loop_
_entity.id
_entity.type
_entity.pdbx_description
1 polymer ?
#
loop_
_entity_poly.entity_id
_entity_poly.type
_entity_poly.pdbx_seq_one_letter_code
_entity_poly.pdbx_strand_id
1 'polypeptide(L)'
;MRKDPPFDTEFIYATYILERAEEKGTLIVNKPQSLRDCNEKLFTAWFSDLTPETLVTRNKAQLKAFWEKHSDIILKPLDGMGGASIFRVKEGDPNLGVIAETLTEHGHSLLHGAKLPASH
;
A
#
# COMPACT_ATOMS: atom_id res chain seq x y z
N MET A 1 -0.46 17.27 -8.16
CA MET A 1 -1.60 17.02 -7.25
C MET A 1 -1.16 16.07 -6.15
N ARG A 2 -0.82 16.61 -4.99
CA ARG A 2 -0.76 15.88 -3.72
C ARG A 2 -1.66 16.66 -2.77
N LYS A 3 -2.82 16.10 -2.46
CA LYS A 3 -3.67 16.51 -1.35
C LYS A 3 -3.97 15.23 -0.56
N ASP A 4 -4.65 15.38 0.57
CA ASP A 4 -5.11 14.28 1.40
C ASP A 4 -6.45 13.67 0.92
N PRO A 5 -6.57 13.11 -0.31
CA PRO A 5 -7.53 12.04 -0.56
C PRO A 5 -6.83 10.71 -0.89
N PRO A 6 -7.50 9.56 -0.62
CA PRO A 6 -6.98 8.24 -0.97
C PRO A 6 -6.75 8.12 -2.48
N PHE A 7 -5.94 7.15 -2.90
CA PHE A 7 -5.89 6.71 -4.29
C PHE A 7 -7.22 6.03 -4.63
N ASP A 8 -8.23 6.84 -4.91
CA ASP A 8 -9.58 6.43 -5.21
C ASP A 8 -9.94 6.71 -6.68
N THR A 9 -11.17 6.41 -7.03
CA THR A 9 -11.66 6.60 -8.39
C THR A 9 -11.65 8.08 -8.82
N GLU A 10 -11.90 9.01 -7.90
CA GLU A 10 -11.89 10.45 -8.20
C GLU A 10 -10.47 10.95 -8.50
N PHE A 11 -9.46 10.44 -7.78
CA PHE A 11 -8.06 10.67 -8.12
C PHE A 11 -7.75 10.24 -9.55
N ILE A 12 -8.18 9.04 -9.96
CA ILE A 12 -7.98 8.53 -11.32
C ILE A 12 -8.65 9.44 -12.35
N TYR A 13 -9.92 9.81 -12.15
CA TYR A 13 -10.63 10.72 -13.05
C TYR A 13 -9.94 12.08 -13.18
N ALA A 14 -9.45 12.63 -12.07
CA ALA A 14 -8.67 13.86 -12.08
C ALA A 14 -7.41 13.72 -12.93
N THR A 15 -6.69 12.60 -12.85
CA THR A 15 -5.50 12.38 -13.70
C THR A 15 -5.85 12.33 -15.19
N TYR A 16 -6.98 11.75 -15.59
CA TYR A 16 -7.39 11.75 -16.99
C TYR A 16 -7.73 13.16 -17.50
N ILE A 17 -8.38 13.98 -16.67
CA ILE A 17 -8.65 15.39 -17.02
C ILE A 17 -7.34 16.16 -17.20
N LEU A 18 -6.38 15.98 -16.28
CA LEU A 18 -5.05 16.60 -16.39
C LEU A 18 -4.29 16.11 -17.63
N GLU A 19 -4.45 14.85 -18.02
CA GLU A 19 -3.85 14.29 -19.23
C GLU A 19 -4.41 14.94 -20.51
N ARG A 20 -5.71 15.27 -20.54
CA ARG A 20 -6.28 16.06 -21.65
C ARG A 20 -5.70 17.47 -21.74
N ALA A 21 -5.32 18.07 -20.61
CA ALA A 21 -4.65 19.37 -20.60
C ALA A 21 -3.17 19.24 -21.02
N GLU A 22 -2.50 18.16 -20.61
CA GLU A 22 -1.14 17.80 -21.03
C GLU A 22 -1.04 17.65 -22.55
N GLU A 23 -1.97 16.93 -23.17
CA GLU A 23 -2.05 16.77 -24.64
C GLU A 23 -2.21 18.08 -25.40
N LYS A 24 -2.77 19.12 -24.76
CA LYS A 24 -2.92 20.47 -25.32
C LYS A 24 -1.68 21.36 -25.10
N GLY A 25 -0.60 20.81 -24.55
CA GLY A 25 0.66 21.51 -24.32
C GLY A 25 0.80 22.12 -22.92
N THR A 26 -0.12 21.84 -21.99
CA THR A 26 0.03 22.29 -20.59
C THR A 26 1.07 21.42 -19.88
N LEU A 27 2.08 22.03 -19.26
CA LEU A 27 2.99 21.30 -18.38
C LEU A 27 2.25 20.88 -17.09
N ILE A 28 2.25 19.59 -16.78
CA ILE A 28 1.69 19.04 -15.53
C ILE A 28 2.81 18.43 -14.68
N VAL A 29 2.88 18.82 -13.40
CA VAL A 29 3.87 18.30 -12.45
C VAL A 29 3.17 17.66 -11.24
N ASN A 30 3.32 16.36 -10.98
CA ASN A 30 3.96 15.34 -11.82
C ASN A 30 3.06 14.89 -12.99
N LYS A 31 3.66 14.21 -13.98
CA LYS A 31 2.96 13.64 -15.15
C LYS A 31 1.75 12.81 -14.71
N PRO A 32 0.53 13.03 -15.27
CA PRO A 32 -0.68 12.32 -14.84
C PRO A 32 -0.58 10.79 -14.94
N GLN A 33 0.03 10.29 -16.01
CA GLN A 33 0.27 8.86 -16.18
C GLN A 33 1.14 8.31 -15.04
N SER A 34 2.26 8.97 -14.74
CA SER A 34 3.16 8.56 -13.66
C SER A 34 2.47 8.58 -12.29
N LEU A 35 1.48 9.45 -12.08
CA LEU A 35 0.68 9.44 -10.85
C LEU A 35 -0.19 8.17 -10.72
N ARG A 36 -0.63 7.57 -11.83
CA ARG A 36 -1.37 6.30 -11.84
C ARG A 36 -0.45 5.09 -11.74
N ASP A 37 0.72 5.17 -12.38
CA ASP A 37 1.68 4.07 -12.43
C ASP A 37 2.45 3.92 -11.10
N CYS A 38 2.83 5.04 -10.48
CA CYS A 38 3.70 5.07 -9.32
C CYS A 38 2.91 5.16 -8.00
N ASN A 39 2.11 4.14 -7.69
CA ASN A 39 1.42 4.06 -6.40
C ASN A 39 2.43 4.14 -5.22
N GLU A 40 2.13 4.96 -4.20
CA GLU A 40 3.07 5.29 -3.13
C GLU A 40 3.60 4.07 -2.35
N LYS A 41 2.87 2.95 -2.32
CA LYS A 41 3.31 1.72 -1.64
C LYS A 41 3.80 0.69 -2.66
N LEU A 42 3.03 0.42 -3.70
CA LEU A 42 3.36 -0.64 -4.66
C LEU A 42 4.52 -0.30 -5.58
N PHE A 43 4.82 0.97 -5.82
CA PHE A 43 5.94 1.34 -6.69
C PHE A 43 7.29 0.88 -6.14
N THR A 44 7.37 0.59 -4.83
CA THR A 44 8.54 -0.04 -4.21
C THR A 44 8.84 -1.45 -4.74
N ALA A 45 7.85 -2.15 -5.32
CA ALA A 45 8.05 -3.48 -5.90
C ALA A 45 9.03 -3.48 -7.08
N TRP A 46 9.20 -2.35 -7.78
CA TRP A 46 10.20 -2.18 -8.84
C TRP A 46 11.63 -2.03 -8.30
N PHE A 47 11.79 -1.90 -6.99
CA PHE A 47 13.06 -1.70 -6.30
C PHE A 47 13.16 -2.65 -5.10
N SER A 48 12.71 -3.90 -5.25
CA SER A 48 12.62 -4.87 -4.16
C SER A 48 13.92 -5.04 -3.39
N ASP A 49 15.06 -4.93 -4.07
CA ASP A 49 16.41 -5.07 -3.51
C ASP A 49 16.76 -3.95 -2.51
N LEU A 50 16.01 -2.84 -2.53
CA LEU A 50 16.20 -1.68 -1.66
C LEU A 50 15.13 -1.59 -0.56
N THR A 51 14.23 -2.56 -0.48
CA THR A 51 13.08 -2.54 0.44
C THR A 51 13.07 -3.76 1.35
N PRO A 52 12.40 -3.69 2.52
CA PRO A 52 12.16 -4.87 3.33
C PRO A 52 11.37 -5.92 2.54
N GLU A 53 11.51 -7.19 2.93
CA GLU A 53 10.65 -8.24 2.38
C GLU A 53 9.18 -7.84 2.56
N THR A 54 8.44 -7.84 1.47
CA THR A 54 7.10 -7.28 1.36
C THR A 54 6.15 -8.29 0.75
N LEU A 55 4.93 -8.37 1.27
CA LEU A 55 3.84 -9.18 0.75
C LEU A 55 2.62 -8.29 0.51
N VAL A 56 2.06 -8.35 -0.68
CA VAL A 56 0.77 -7.72 -0.99
C VAL A 56 -0.24 -8.82 -1.24
N THR A 57 -1.27 -8.91 -0.40
CA THR A 57 -2.26 -9.98 -0.51
C THR A 57 -3.57 -9.60 0.20
N ARG A 58 -4.61 -10.35 -0.11
CA ARG A 58 -5.88 -10.42 0.63
C ARG A 58 -6.12 -11.79 1.27
N ASN A 59 -5.18 -12.72 1.08
CA ASN A 59 -5.30 -14.10 1.54
C ASN A 59 -4.73 -14.26 2.96
N LYS A 60 -5.60 -14.61 3.91
CA LYS A 60 -5.24 -14.80 5.32
C LYS A 60 -4.17 -15.86 5.55
N ALA A 61 -4.15 -16.94 4.77
CA ALA A 61 -3.15 -18.01 4.90
C ALA A 61 -1.77 -17.52 4.47
N GLN A 62 -1.68 -16.73 3.39
CA GLN A 62 -0.41 -16.12 2.97
C GLN A 62 0.11 -15.12 4.01
N LEU A 63 -0.78 -14.30 4.60
CA LEU A 63 -0.43 -13.38 5.68
C LEU A 63 0.09 -14.11 6.92
N LYS A 64 -0.58 -15.20 7.31
CA LYS A 64 -0.15 -16.03 8.43
C LYS A 64 1.22 -16.64 8.17
N ALA A 65 1.45 -17.23 7.00
CA ALA A 65 2.76 -17.78 6.64
C ALA A 65 3.87 -16.72 6.62
N PHE A 66 3.55 -15.50 6.15
CA PHE A 66 4.49 -14.38 6.16
C PHE A 66 4.83 -13.92 7.58
N TRP A 67 3.83 -13.84 8.47
CA TRP A 67 4.06 -13.55 9.88
C TRP A 67 4.87 -14.64 10.58
N GLU A 68 4.54 -15.92 10.36
CA GLU A 68 5.29 -17.06 10.93
C GLU A 68 6.76 -17.07 10.49
N LYS A 69 7.05 -16.62 9.27
CA LYS A 69 8.43 -16.50 8.76
C LYS A 69 9.23 -15.38 9.42
N HIS A 70 8.59 -14.25 9.74
CA HIS A 70 9.29 -13.01 10.11
C HIS A 70 9.12 -12.59 11.57
N SER A 71 8.11 -13.11 12.28
CA SER A 71 7.77 -12.85 13.68
C SER A 71 7.48 -11.39 14.08
N ASP A 72 7.89 -10.39 13.31
CA ASP A 72 7.61 -8.97 13.53
C ASP A 72 7.39 -8.27 12.18
N ILE A 73 6.12 -7.96 11.91
CA ILE A 73 5.70 -7.40 10.63
C ILE A 73 4.84 -6.15 10.83
N ILE A 74 4.84 -5.29 9.81
CA ILE A 74 3.90 -4.17 9.67
C ILE A 74 2.84 -4.53 8.66
N LEU A 75 1.58 -4.41 9.03
CA LEU A 75 0.42 -4.51 8.14
C LEU A 75 -0.23 -3.13 7.97
N LYS A 76 -0.55 -2.76 6.73
CA LYS A 76 -1.18 -1.47 6.40
C LYS A 76 -2.05 -1.58 5.13
N PRO A 77 -3.10 -0.76 4.98
CA PRO A 77 -3.88 -0.70 3.75
C PRO A 77 -3.07 -0.08 2.60
N LEU A 78 -3.48 -0.34 1.35
CA LEU A 78 -2.80 0.19 0.17
C LEU A 78 -3.15 1.65 -0.14
N ASP A 79 -4.38 2.04 0.13
CA ASP A 79 -4.99 3.34 -0.16
C ASP A 79 -4.93 4.35 1.00
N GLY A 80 -4.69 3.89 2.22
CA GLY A 80 -4.61 4.74 3.41
C GLY A 80 -3.40 5.67 3.45
N MET A 81 -3.52 6.76 4.20
CA MET A 81 -2.51 7.81 4.35
C MET A 81 -2.38 8.28 5.81
N GLY A 82 -1.34 9.05 6.13
CA GLY A 82 -1.20 9.69 7.45
C GLY A 82 -1.02 8.75 8.65
N GLY A 83 -0.62 7.50 8.42
CA GLY A 83 -0.48 6.51 9.49
C GLY A 83 -1.78 5.79 9.88
N ALA A 84 -2.88 6.05 9.17
CA ALA A 84 -4.14 5.37 9.40
C ALA A 84 -4.00 3.85 9.18
N SER A 85 -4.51 3.07 10.14
CA SER A 85 -4.57 1.61 10.06
C SER A 85 -3.21 0.93 9.84
N ILE A 86 -2.15 1.47 10.46
CA ILE A 86 -0.84 0.80 10.53
C ILE A 86 -0.79 -0.05 11.80
N PHE A 87 -0.60 -1.35 11.63
CA PHE A 87 -0.49 -2.31 12.72
C PHE A 87 0.89 -2.96 12.72
N ARG A 88 1.55 -2.98 13.87
CA ARG A 88 2.71 -3.84 14.10
C ARG A 88 2.23 -5.12 14.77
N VAL A 89 2.52 -6.25 14.14
CA VAL A 89 2.13 -7.58 14.63
C VAL A 89 3.40 -8.33 15.01
N LYS A 90 3.60 -8.48 16.32
CA LYS A 90 4.74 -9.20 16.90
C LYS A 90 4.44 -10.69 17.05
N GLU A 91 5.45 -11.45 17.47
CA GLU A 91 5.31 -12.85 17.78
C GLU A 91 4.27 -13.05 18.89
N GLY A 92 3.38 -14.02 18.72
CA GLY A 92 2.31 -14.32 19.67
C GLY A 92 1.17 -13.29 19.74
N ASP A 93 1.11 -12.29 18.85
CA ASP A 93 0.02 -11.32 18.85
C ASP A 93 -1.33 -12.01 18.56
N PRO A 94 -2.32 -11.96 19.49
CA PRO A 94 -3.60 -12.64 19.31
C PRO A 94 -4.47 -11.98 18.23
N ASN A 95 -4.13 -10.77 17.78
CA ASN A 95 -4.96 -9.96 16.91
C ASN A 95 -4.66 -10.11 15.42
N LEU A 96 -3.68 -10.94 15.02
CA LEU A 96 -3.35 -11.16 13.60
C LEU A 96 -4.62 -11.48 12.78
N GLY A 97 -5.51 -12.31 13.32
CA GLY A 97 -6.74 -12.70 12.66
C GLY A 97 -7.67 -11.54 12.36
N VAL A 98 -7.98 -10.71 13.38
CA VAL A 98 -8.91 -9.58 13.25
C VAL A 98 -8.28 -8.42 12.46
N ILE A 99 -6.98 -8.19 12.60
CA ILE A 99 -6.24 -7.19 11.81
C ILE A 99 -6.29 -7.57 10.33
N ALA A 100 -6.02 -8.85 10.00
CA ALA A 100 -6.10 -9.32 8.62
C ALA A 100 -7.51 -9.16 8.05
N GLU A 101 -8.56 -9.52 8.79
CA GLU A 101 -9.94 -9.37 8.34
C GLU A 101 -10.33 -7.91 8.14
N THR A 102 -9.92 -7.03 9.04
CA THR A 102 -10.23 -5.60 8.97
C THR A 102 -9.53 -4.95 7.79
N LEU A 103 -8.23 -5.20 7.61
CA LEU A 103 -7.44 -4.58 6.54
C LEU A 103 -7.74 -5.15 5.15
N THR A 104 -8.19 -6.39 5.08
CA THR A 104 -8.61 -6.99 3.80
C THR A 104 -10.09 -6.77 3.51
N GLU A 105 -10.84 -6.07 4.37
CA GLU A 105 -12.30 -5.99 4.30
C GLU A 105 -12.92 -7.38 4.08
N HIS A 106 -12.57 -8.36 4.92
CA HIS A 106 -12.99 -9.76 4.78
C HIS A 106 -12.63 -10.41 3.42
N GLY A 107 -11.51 -10.01 2.81
CA GLY A 107 -11.01 -10.55 1.55
C GLY A 107 -11.41 -9.77 0.29
N HIS A 108 -12.08 -8.62 0.44
CA HIS A 108 -12.44 -7.74 -0.68
C HIS A 108 -11.29 -6.81 -1.09
N SER A 109 -10.43 -6.41 -0.15
CA SER A 109 -9.34 -5.46 -0.35
C SER A 109 -7.96 -6.09 -0.15
N LEU A 110 -6.97 -5.60 -0.90
CA LEU A 110 -5.56 -5.96 -0.74
C LEU A 110 -4.94 -5.14 0.39
N LEU A 111 -4.09 -5.78 1.19
CA LEU A 111 -3.23 -5.09 2.16
C LEU A 111 -1.75 -5.26 1.80
N HIS A 112 -0.93 -4.43 2.43
CA HIS A 112 0.52 -4.47 2.35
C HIS A 112 1.13 -4.90 3.69
N GLY A 113 1.82 -6.03 3.67
CA GLY A 113 2.65 -6.53 4.76
C GLY A 113 4.14 -6.30 4.48
N ALA A 114 4.91 -5.87 5.47
CA ALA A 114 6.36 -5.74 5.37
C ALA A 114 7.06 -6.23 6.63
N LYS A 115 8.21 -6.88 6.47
CA LYS A 115 9.09 -7.22 7.60
C LYS A 115 9.57 -5.93 8.29
N LEU A 116 9.52 -5.88 9.61
CA LEU A 116 10.15 -4.79 10.35
C LEU A 116 11.67 -5.05 10.44
N PRO A 117 12.54 -4.12 9.99
CA PRO A 117 13.98 -4.26 10.21
C PRO A 117 14.27 -4.31 11.71
N ALA A 118 15.22 -5.16 12.12
CA ALA A 118 15.69 -5.15 13.50
C ALA A 118 16.21 -3.76 13.84
N SER A 119 15.68 -3.15 14.90
CA SER A 119 16.23 -1.91 15.45
C SER A 119 17.64 -2.19 15.96
N HIS A 120 18.64 -1.53 15.36
CA HIS A 120 20.03 -1.53 15.83
C HIS A 120 20.15 -0.93 17.23
#